data_AF-A0A8I0VE64-F1
#
_entry.id   AF-A0A8I0VE64-F1
#
_cell.length_a   1.000
_cell.length_b   1.000
_cell.length_c   1.000
_cell.angle_alpha   90.00
_cell.angle_beta   90.00
_cell.angle_gamma   90.00
#
_symmetry.space_group_name_H-M   'P 1'
#
loop_
_entity.id
_entity.type
_entity.pdbx_description
1 polymer ?
#
loop_
_entity_poly.entity_id
_entity_poly.type
_entity_poly.pdbx_seq_one_letter_code
_entity_poly.pdbx_strand_id
1 'polypeptide(L)'
;MASSDPRGRSDGPVSPDENASPATPHRIACHLDAVLATHNMTLTELSARTGITMANLSILKNDRAKAIRFTTLTLICDATGATPQELFSIRPAR
;
A
#
# COMPACT_ATOMS: atom_id res chain seq x y z
N MET A 1 56.95 -9.56 -0.03
CA MET A 1 56.21 -8.31 0.19
C MET A 1 55.03 -8.30 -0.76
N ALA A 2 53.82 -8.23 -0.19
CA ALA A 2 52.51 -7.92 -0.78
C ALA A 2 52.01 -8.82 -1.94
N SER A 3 50.74 -9.20 -2.04
CA SER A 3 49.59 -9.02 -1.16
C SER A 3 48.46 -9.88 -1.75
N SER A 4 47.85 -10.67 -0.88
CA SER A 4 46.40 -10.71 -0.68
C SER A 4 45.49 -11.02 -1.88
N ASP A 5 45.03 -12.26 -1.94
CA ASP A 5 43.65 -12.55 -2.33
C ASP A 5 42.72 -12.16 -1.17
N PRO A 6 41.61 -11.45 -1.42
CA PRO A 6 40.36 -12.00 -0.91
C PRO A 6 39.16 -11.77 -1.85
N ARG A 7 38.55 -12.89 -2.25
CA ARG A 7 37.09 -13.17 -2.21
C ARG A 7 36.15 -11.94 -2.21
N GLY A 8 35.29 -11.85 -3.23
CA GLY A 8 33.90 -11.41 -3.00
C GLY A 8 33.26 -10.59 -4.12
N ARG A 9 32.34 -11.24 -4.85
CA ARG A 9 30.94 -10.81 -5.10
C ARG A 9 30.29 -11.85 -6.01
N SER A 10 29.74 -12.89 -5.40
CA SER A 10 28.66 -13.66 -6.01
C SER A 10 27.41 -12.80 -5.93
N ASP A 11 26.99 -12.19 -7.04
CA ASP A 11 25.61 -11.75 -7.21
C ASP A 11 24.74 -13.01 -7.28
N GLY A 12 24.41 -13.53 -6.10
CA GLY A 12 23.43 -14.59 -5.97
C GLY A 12 22.07 -14.09 -6.47
N PRO A 13 21.22 -14.96 -7.03
CA PRO A 13 19.88 -14.57 -7.43
C PRO A 13 19.15 -14.08 -6.18
N VAL A 14 18.72 -12.81 -6.21
CA VAL A 14 17.85 -12.23 -5.19
C VAL A 14 16.63 -13.15 -5.09
N SER A 15 16.49 -13.81 -3.95
CA SER A 15 15.38 -14.72 -3.70
C SER A 15 14.05 -13.97 -3.81
N PRO A 16 12.99 -14.61 -4.32
CA PRO A 16 11.71 -13.95 -4.45
C PRO A 16 11.14 -13.69 -3.05
N ASP A 17 11.03 -12.42 -2.71
CA ASP A 17 10.11 -11.91 -1.70
C ASP A 17 10.36 -12.36 -0.23
N GLU A 18 11.52 -12.01 0.33
CA GLU A 18 11.74 -12.05 1.80
C GLU A 18 10.92 -11.00 2.58
N ASN A 19 10.12 -10.16 1.90
CA ASN A 19 9.33 -9.11 2.55
C ASN A 19 7.82 -9.40 2.62
N ALA A 20 7.37 -10.56 2.16
CA ALA A 20 6.02 -11.07 2.37
C ALA A 20 5.82 -11.53 3.82
N SER A 21 5.98 -10.62 4.76
CA SER A 21 5.62 -10.85 6.16
C SER A 21 4.12 -11.24 6.19
N PRO A 22 3.76 -12.36 6.86
CA PRO A 22 2.42 -12.93 6.81
C PRO A 22 1.40 -11.84 7.15
N ALA A 23 0.40 -11.67 6.29
CA ALA A 23 -0.62 -10.65 6.44
C ALA A 23 -1.21 -10.73 7.84
N THR A 24 -0.88 -9.75 8.68
CA THR A 24 -1.41 -9.65 10.03
C THR A 24 -2.92 -9.44 9.88
N PRO A 25 -3.78 -10.23 10.54
CA PRO A 25 -5.21 -10.04 10.45
C PRO A 25 -5.59 -8.76 11.22
N HIS A 26 -5.44 -7.61 10.60
CA HIS A 26 -6.03 -6.37 11.10
C HIS A 26 -7.53 -6.40 10.82
N ARG A 27 -8.30 -5.69 11.67
CA ARG A 27 -9.76 -5.59 11.50
C ARG A 27 -10.20 -4.36 10.71
N ILE A 28 -9.25 -3.60 10.17
CA ILE A 28 -9.54 -2.44 9.31
C ILE A 28 -10.11 -2.94 7.98
N ALA A 29 -11.26 -2.38 7.59
CA ALA A 29 -11.84 -2.51 6.27
C ALA A 29 -11.76 -1.17 5.53
N CYS A 30 -11.36 -1.21 4.27
CA CYS A 30 -11.20 -0.08 3.37
C CYS A 30 -12.39 0.01 2.42
N HIS A 31 -12.98 1.20 2.34
CA HIS A 31 -14.17 1.48 1.51
C HIS A 31 -13.84 2.28 0.26
N LEU A 32 -12.57 2.27 -0.15
CA LEU A 32 -12.08 3.06 -1.28
C LEU A 32 -12.89 2.80 -2.56
N ASP A 33 -13.32 1.56 -2.80
CA ASP A 33 -14.17 1.23 -3.96
C ASP A 33 -15.52 1.96 -3.94
N ALA A 34 -16.19 2.02 -2.78
CA ALA A 34 -17.47 2.70 -2.65
C ALA A 34 -17.32 4.22 -2.79
N VAL A 35 -16.24 4.78 -2.21
CA VAL A 35 -15.88 6.19 -2.37
C VAL A 35 -15.65 6.52 -3.85
N LEU A 36 -14.81 5.74 -4.54
CA LEU A 36 -14.52 5.93 -5.96
C LEU A 36 -15.77 5.85 -6.83
N ALA A 37 -16.66 4.89 -6.57
CA ALA A 37 -17.94 4.77 -7.28
C ALA A 37 -18.83 6.00 -7.06
N THR A 38 -18.91 6.51 -5.83
CA THR A 38 -19.71 7.70 -5.47
C THR A 38 -19.22 8.96 -6.20
N HIS A 39 -17.91 9.07 -6.43
CA HIS A 39 -17.31 10.19 -7.13
C HIS A 39 -17.08 9.96 -8.64
N ASN A 40 -17.63 8.87 -9.20
CA ASN A 40 -17.45 8.46 -10.60
C ASN A 40 -15.96 8.46 -11.03
N MET A 41 -15.08 7.99 -10.15
CA MET A 41 -13.63 8.01 -10.30
C MET A 41 -13.08 6.60 -10.38
N THR A 42 -12.08 6.37 -11.23
CA THR A 42 -11.40 5.07 -11.31
C THR A 42 -10.17 5.02 -10.40
N LEU A 43 -9.72 3.82 -10.06
CA LEU A 43 -8.48 3.64 -9.30
C LEU A 43 -7.25 4.17 -10.08
N THR A 44 -7.26 4.03 -11.41
CA THR A 44 -6.23 4.58 -12.31
C THR A 44 -6.21 6.10 -12.27
N GLU A 45 -7.38 6.74 -12.29
CA GLU A 45 -7.49 8.20 -12.16
C GLU A 45 -6.98 8.67 -10.79
N LEU A 46 -7.35 7.98 -9.70
CA LEU A 46 -6.83 8.29 -8.36
C LEU A 46 -5.30 8.18 -8.32
N SER A 47 -4.72 7.15 -8.96
CA SER A 47 -3.28 6.98 -9.07
C SER A 47 -2.61 8.17 -9.77
N ALA A 48 -3.19 8.63 -10.89
CA ALA A 48 -2.69 9.77 -11.63
C ALA A 48 -2.77 11.07 -10.81
N ARG A 49 -3.87 11.30 -10.08
CA ARG A 49 -4.08 12.51 -9.28
C ARG A 49 -3.21 12.58 -8.02
N THR A 50 -2.94 11.44 -7.39
CA THR A 50 -2.21 11.37 -6.11
C THR A 50 -0.73 11.05 -6.25
N GLY A 51 -0.30 10.53 -7.40
CA GLY A 51 1.04 9.97 -7.59
C GLY A 51 1.28 8.65 -6.83
N ILE A 52 0.24 8.07 -6.21
CA ILE A 52 0.33 6.79 -5.51
C ILE A 52 0.23 5.68 -6.55
N THR A 53 1.11 4.68 -6.48
CA THR A 53 1.12 3.57 -7.44
C THR A 53 -0.17 2.74 -7.35
N MET A 54 -0.60 2.21 -8.51
CA MET A 54 -1.74 1.27 -8.58
C MET A 54 -1.57 0.05 -7.67
N ALA A 55 -0.33 -0.43 -7.49
CA ALA A 55 -0.02 -1.53 -6.59
C ALA A 55 -0.35 -1.18 -5.12
N ASN A 56 0.06 0.01 -4.65
CA ASN A 56 -0.22 0.45 -3.28
C ASN A 56 -1.72 0.71 -3.06
N LEU A 57 -2.39 1.35 -4.03
CA LEU A 57 -3.84 1.57 -3.96
C LEU A 57 -4.60 0.23 -3.96
N SER A 58 -4.16 -0.75 -4.75
CA SER A 58 -4.74 -2.11 -4.75
C SER A 58 -4.53 -2.84 -3.43
N ILE A 59 -3.35 -2.73 -2.82
CA ILE A 59 -3.08 -3.30 -1.49
C ILE A 59 -4.02 -2.67 -0.44
N LEU A 60 -4.19 -1.34 -0.48
CA LEU A 60 -5.05 -0.61 0.44
C LEU A 60 -6.53 -0.97 0.28
N LYS A 61 -7.03 -0.94 -0.96
CA LYS A 61 -8.42 -1.24 -1.33
C LYS A 61 -8.85 -2.64 -0.90
N ASN A 62 -7.95 -3.61 -0.97
CA ASN A 62 -8.24 -5.02 -0.70
C ASN A 62 -7.92 -5.43 0.76
N ASP A 63 -7.86 -4.49 1.70
CA ASP A 63 -7.58 -4.75 3.12
C ASP A 63 -6.27 -5.49 3.38
N ARG A 64 -5.25 -5.32 2.53
CA ARG A 64 -3.92 -5.96 2.71
C ARG A 64 -2.87 -5.01 3.26
N ALA A 65 -3.22 -3.74 3.48
CA ALA A 65 -2.30 -2.73 3.97
C ALA A 65 -2.08 -2.85 5.49
N LYS A 66 -0.83 -3.10 5.90
CA LYS A 66 -0.46 -3.15 7.32
C LYS A 66 -0.47 -1.77 7.99
N ALA A 67 -0.19 -0.72 7.21
CA ALA A 67 -0.13 0.65 7.66
C ALA A 67 -0.38 1.60 6.47
N ILE A 68 -0.83 2.82 6.79
CA ILE A 68 -0.94 3.93 5.85
C ILE A 68 -0.25 5.15 6.45
N ARG A 69 0.54 5.87 5.65
CA ARG A 69 1.12 7.16 6.07
C ARG A 69 0.03 8.23 6.01
N PHE A 70 -0.02 9.14 6.97
CA PHE A 70 -0.99 10.24 6.92
C PHE A 70 -0.85 11.10 5.67
N THR A 71 0.36 11.30 5.14
CA THR A 71 0.54 12.00 3.86
C THR A 71 -0.19 11.30 2.70
N THR A 72 -0.11 9.96 2.64
CA THR A 72 -0.86 9.16 1.66
C THR A 72 -2.37 9.27 1.89
N LEU A 73 -2.82 9.23 3.15
CA LEU A 73 -4.23 9.39 3.50
C LEU A 73 -4.76 10.76 3.08
N THR A 74 -4.04 11.85 3.39
CA THR A 74 -4.38 13.21 2.99
C THR A 74 -4.53 13.33 1.48
N LEU A 75 -3.58 12.81 0.70
CA LEU A 75 -3.65 12.85 -0.76
C LEU A 75 -4.89 12.12 -1.30
N ILE A 76 -5.26 10.98 -0.72
CA ILE A 76 -6.46 10.25 -1.12
C ILE A 76 -7.70 11.07 -0.78
N CYS A 77 -7.79 11.60 0.45
CA CYS A 77 -8.92 12.43 0.89
C CYS A 77 -9.09 13.69 0.03
N ASP A 78 -7.99 14.40 -0.28
CA ASP A 78 -8.03 15.61 -1.10
C ASP A 78 -8.44 15.29 -2.55
N ALA A 79 -8.00 14.15 -3.09
CA ALA A 79 -8.37 13.72 -4.42
C ALA A 79 -9.83 13.30 -4.50
N THR A 80 -10.33 12.47 -3.58
CA THR A 80 -11.70 11.96 -3.63
C THR A 80 -12.73 12.92 -3.04
N GLY A 81 -12.32 13.84 -2.18
CA GLY A 81 -13.23 14.65 -1.36
C GLY A 81 -13.78 13.90 -0.15
N ALA A 82 -13.33 12.66 0.09
CA ALA A 82 -13.78 11.84 1.20
C ALA A 82 -12.99 12.11 2.48
N THR A 83 -13.63 11.83 3.60
CA THR A 83 -13.02 11.88 4.93
C THR A 83 -12.38 10.55 5.30
N PRO A 84 -11.44 10.54 6.27
CA PRO A 84 -10.87 9.29 6.79
C PRO A 84 -11.91 8.30 7.33
N GLN A 85 -13.02 8.81 7.91
CA GLN A 85 -14.11 7.99 8.42
C GLN A 85 -14.87 7.28 7.30
N GLU A 86 -15.04 7.92 6.15
CA GLU A 86 -15.68 7.31 4.99
C GLU A 86 -14.78 6.27 4.33
N LEU A 87 -13.45 6.44 4.41
CA LEU A 87 -12.49 5.49 3.84
C LEU A 87 -12.29 4.22 4.67
N PHE A 88 -12.41 4.30 6.00
CA PHE A 88 -12.07 3.16 6.87
C PHE A 88 -13.11 2.88 7.95
N SER A 89 -13.28 1.59 8.22
CA SER A 89 -14.04 1.12 9.38
C SER A 89 -13.31 0.00 10.10
N ILE A 90 -13.67 -0.23 11.36
CA ILE A 90 -13.15 -1.33 12.17
C ILE A 90 -14.23 -2.40 12.26
N ARG A 91 -13.95 -3.61 11.72
CA ARG A 91 -14.79 -4.78 11.96
C ARG A 91 -14.77 -5.13 13.46
N PRO A 92 -15.87 -5.62 14.04
CA PRO A 92 -15.91 -5.99 15.47
C PRO A 92 -14.87 -7.07 15.81
N ALA A 93 -14.40 -7.06 17.06
CA ALA A 93 -13.63 -8.17 17.61
C ALA A 93 -14.58 -9.37 17.73
N ARG A 94 -14.16 -10.56 17.26
CA ARG A 94 -14.86 -11.80 17.54
C ARG A 94 -14.57 -12.27 18.96
#